data_AF-A0A6N4SNF6-F1
#
_entry.id   AF-A0A6N4SNF6-F1
#
_cell.length_a   1.000
_cell.length_b   1.000
_cell.length_c   1.000
_cell.angle_alpha   90.00
_cell.angle_beta   90.00
_cell.angle_gamma   90.00
#
_symmetry.space_group_name_H-M   'P 1'
#
loop_
_entity.id
_entity.type
_entity.pdbx_description
1 polymer ?
#
loop_
_entity_poly.entity_id
_entity_poly.type
_entity_poly.pdbx_seq_one_letter_code
_entity_poly.pdbx_strand_id
1 'polypeptide(L)'
;MGIWAYICPMLEKAIQYVTVILVSSAKFGFAPFIGKAFSLSNWEIIILMVIGMMLTVVLLTTLLGDLFYGFLKRTLFKNRKTFSPKTRNIVRVWNKRGLIGVAFLTPVLFSPIGGALIAISFGEHKKKIILYMFLSACFWAPLTVLFMDQLIQFVSSFIDFKQLFK
;
A
#
# COMPACT_ATOMS: atom_id res chain seq x y z
N MET A 1 31.80 17.01 23.50
CA MET A 1 30.86 16.19 22.71
C MET A 1 29.92 17.14 21.99
N GLY A 2 30.17 17.37 20.70
CA GLY A 2 29.53 18.44 19.93
C GLY A 2 28.14 18.05 19.40
N ILE A 3 27.52 19.00 18.69
CA ILE A 3 26.22 18.93 18.01
C ILE A 3 26.02 17.60 17.23
N TRP A 4 27.10 16.99 16.74
CA TRP A 4 27.15 15.67 16.09
C TRP A 4 26.49 14.53 16.88
N ALA A 5 26.55 14.55 18.22
CA ALA A 5 25.93 13.51 19.05
C ALA A 5 24.39 13.48 18.97
N TYR A 6 23.78 14.62 18.63
CA TYR A 6 22.32 14.74 18.46
C TYR A 6 21.89 14.56 17.01
N ILE A 7 22.71 14.99 16.05
CA ILE A 7 22.39 14.90 14.61
C ILE A 7 22.33 13.45 14.13
N CYS A 8 23.29 12.60 14.53
CA CYS A 8 23.35 11.21 14.07
C CYS A 8 22.07 10.39 14.39
N PRO A 9 21.58 10.33 15.65
CA PRO A 9 20.37 9.57 15.97
C PRO A 9 19.09 10.19 15.38
N MET A 10 19.04 11.51 15.23
CA MET A 10 17.90 12.17 14.55
C MET A 10 17.84 11.81 13.07
N LEU A 11 18.99 11.78 12.40
CA LEU A 11 19.08 11.40 10.99
C LEU A 11 18.73 9.93 10.77
N GLU A 12 19.17 9.05 11.66
CA GLU A 12 18.86 7.61 11.59
C GLU A 12 17.35 7.35 11.64
N LYS A 13 16.65 7.96 12.60
CA LYS A 13 15.18 7.86 12.69
C LYS A 13 14.49 8.39 11.43
N ALA A 14 14.97 9.50 10.87
CA ALA A 14 14.40 10.05 9.64
C ALA A 14 14.54 9.06 8.47
N ILE A 15 15.71 8.42 8.33
CA ILE A 15 15.95 7.40 7.30
C ILE A 15 15.02 6.20 7.48
N GLN A 16 14.85 5.72 8.71
CA GLN A 16 13.93 4.61 9.02
C GLN A 16 12.49 4.96 8.60
N TYR A 17 12.00 6.15 8.96
CA TYR A 17 10.63 6.59 8.61
C TYR A 17 10.43 6.73 7.11
N VAL A 18 11.37 7.37 6.41
CA VAL A 18 11.35 7.51 4.96
C VAL A 18 11.34 6.14 4.29
N THR A 19 12.14 5.19 4.79
CA THR A 19 12.20 3.83 4.24
C THR A 19 10.86 3.12 4.37
N VAL A 20 10.19 3.20 5.53
CA VAL A 20 8.87 2.58 5.72
C VAL A 20 7.81 3.22 4.82
N ILE A 21 7.86 4.54 4.64
CA ILE A 21 6.96 5.28 3.71
C ILE A 21 7.19 4.81 2.26
N LEU A 22 8.44 4.70 1.82
CA LEU A 22 8.76 4.27 0.45
C LEU A 22 8.36 2.81 0.20
N VAL A 23 8.62 1.93 1.17
CA VAL A 23 8.25 0.51 1.06
C VAL A 23 6.72 0.36 1.03
N SER A 24 6.00 1.05 1.92
CA SER A 24 4.53 0.99 1.94
C SER A 24 3.87 1.58 0.69
N SER A 25 4.50 2.59 0.10
CA SER A 25 4.10 3.19 -1.19
C SER A 25 4.14 2.17 -2.34
N ALA A 26 5.21 1.37 -2.41
CA ALA A 26 5.39 0.37 -3.47
C ALA A 26 4.69 -0.97 -3.17
N LYS A 27 4.88 -1.51 -1.97
CA LYS A 27 4.35 -2.78 -1.48
C LYS A 27 3.94 -2.66 0.00
N PHE A 28 2.68 -2.33 0.22
CA PHE A 28 2.09 -2.09 1.53
C PHE A 28 2.41 -3.18 2.56
N GLY A 29 2.19 -4.47 2.23
CA GLY A 29 2.38 -5.58 3.16
C GLY A 29 3.82 -5.85 3.62
N PHE A 30 4.84 -5.31 2.94
CA PHE A 30 6.25 -5.46 3.36
C PHE A 30 6.69 -4.39 4.36
N ALA A 31 5.95 -3.29 4.49
CA ALA A 31 6.32 -2.20 5.37
C ALA A 31 6.36 -2.57 6.86
N PRO A 32 5.46 -3.43 7.40
CA PRO A 32 5.58 -3.91 8.77
C PRO A 32 6.87 -4.66 9.03
N PHE A 33 7.34 -5.48 8.09
CA PHE A 33 8.58 -6.23 8.23
C PHE A 33 9.77 -5.29 8.42
N ILE A 34 9.86 -4.26 7.57
CA ILE A 34 10.94 -3.26 7.63
C ILE A 34 10.83 -2.40 8.90
N GLY A 35 9.62 -1.95 9.25
CA GLY A 35 9.41 -1.17 10.46
C GLY A 35 9.80 -1.92 11.74
N LYS A 36 9.49 -3.22 11.80
CA LYS A 36 9.91 -4.10 12.90
C LYS A 36 11.41 -4.35 12.92
N ALA A 37 12.04 -4.51 11.76
CA ALA A 37 13.50 -4.63 11.66
C ALA A 37 14.22 -3.39 12.22
N PHE A 38 13.62 -2.20 12.07
CA PHE A 38 14.12 -0.95 12.67
C PHE A 38 13.67 -0.72 14.13
N SER A 39 13.02 -1.70 14.76
CA SER A 39 12.52 -1.61 16.14
C SER A 39 11.56 -0.42 16.37
N LEU A 40 10.82 -0.02 15.34
CA LEU A 40 9.80 1.02 15.45
C LEU A 40 8.59 0.52 16.21
N SER A 41 7.89 1.42 16.90
CA SER A 41 6.64 1.09 17.56
C SER A 41 5.54 0.75 16.56
N ASN A 42 4.58 -0.07 16.97
CA ASN A 42 3.46 -0.48 16.12
C ASN A 42 2.69 0.74 15.59
N TRP A 43 2.51 1.74 16.43
CA TRP A 43 1.81 2.97 16.07
C TRP A 43 2.55 3.80 15.02
N GLU A 44 3.87 3.94 15.15
CA GLU A 44 4.70 4.60 14.15
C GLU A 44 4.59 3.88 12.80
N ILE A 45 4.71 2.56 12.80
CA ILE A 45 4.61 1.75 11.57
C ILE A 45 3.23 1.93 10.91
N ILE A 46 2.14 1.82 11.68
CA ILE A 46 0.77 1.98 11.15
C ILE A 46 0.58 3.35 10.49
N ILE A 47 1.00 4.42 11.18
CA ILE A 47 0.85 5.79 10.67
C ILE A 47 1.68 5.98 9.40
N LEU A 48 2.93 5.55 9.40
CA LEU A 48 3.84 5.65 8.24
C LEU A 48 3.32 4.87 7.03
N MET A 49 2.70 3.70 7.26
CA MET A 49 2.09 2.90 6.20
C MET A 49 0.90 3.60 5.55
N VAL A 50 0.01 4.19 6.36
CA VAL A 50 -1.12 4.96 5.85
C VAL A 50 -0.62 6.16 5.05
N ILE A 51 0.40 6.88 5.55
CA ILE A 51 1.00 8.03 4.85
C ILE A 51 1.60 7.59 3.51
N GLY A 52 2.41 6.52 3.45
CA GLY A 52 3.03 6.07 2.21
C GLY A 52 2.02 5.60 1.16
N MET A 53 1.01 4.82 1.57
CA MET A 53 -0.07 4.42 0.67
C MET A 53 -0.82 5.64 0.13
N MET A 54 -1.18 6.58 1.00
CA MET A 54 -1.92 7.77 0.58
C MET A 54 -1.10 8.71 -0.30
N LEU A 55 0.20 8.84 -0.04
CA LEU A 55 1.12 9.61 -0.88
C LEU A 55 1.08 9.09 -2.31
N THR A 56 1.18 7.77 -2.49
CA THR A 56 1.12 7.13 -3.81
C THR A 56 -0.23 7.35 -4.48
N VAL A 57 -1.34 7.11 -3.77
CA VAL A 57 -2.69 7.26 -4.31
C VAL A 57 -2.96 8.70 -4.73
N VAL A 58 -2.57 9.68 -3.91
CA VAL A 58 -2.73 11.09 -4.21
C VAL A 58 -1.89 11.48 -5.42
N LEU A 59 -0.60 11.11 -5.45
CA LEU A 59 0.28 11.41 -6.59
C LEU A 59 -0.25 10.82 -7.90
N LEU A 60 -0.70 9.57 -7.89
CA LEU A 60 -1.26 8.92 -9.08
C LEU A 60 -2.58 9.57 -9.52
N THR A 61 -3.47 9.87 -8.59
CA THR A 61 -4.78 10.47 -8.93
C THR A 61 -4.70 11.93 -9.35
N THR A 62 -3.71 12.70 -8.87
CA THR A 62 -3.52 14.10 -9.25
C THR A 62 -2.69 14.27 -10.51
N LEU A 63 -1.54 13.61 -10.60
CA LEU A 63 -0.60 13.76 -11.73
C LEU A 63 -1.04 12.95 -12.95
N LEU A 64 -1.41 11.68 -12.72
CA LEU A 64 -1.72 10.75 -13.79
C LEU A 64 -3.23 10.63 -14.02
N GLY A 65 -4.08 11.06 -13.08
CA GLY A 65 -5.53 10.90 -13.21
C GLY A 65 -6.09 11.42 -14.54
N ASP A 66 -5.83 12.69 -14.87
CA ASP A 66 -6.45 13.33 -16.04
C ASP A 66 -5.74 12.96 -17.36
N LEU A 67 -4.41 12.89 -17.33
CA LEU A 67 -3.57 12.49 -18.47
C LEU A 67 -3.79 11.02 -18.85
N PHE A 68 -3.76 10.13 -17.85
CA PHE A 68 -3.90 8.69 -18.05
C PHE A 68 -5.34 8.34 -18.43
N TYR A 69 -6.36 8.95 -17.80
CA TYR A 69 -7.76 8.76 -18.20
C TYR A 69 -8.00 9.23 -19.63
N GLY A 70 -7.48 10.41 -20.01
CA GLY A 70 -7.57 10.94 -21.37
C GLY A 70 -6.85 10.05 -22.40
N PHE A 71 -5.67 9.55 -22.05
CA PHE A 71 -4.91 8.61 -22.88
C PHE A 71 -5.66 7.28 -23.02
N LEU A 72 -6.06 6.62 -21.93
CA LEU A 72 -6.78 5.35 -21.95
C LEU A 72 -8.07 5.44 -22.76
N LYS A 73 -8.84 6.53 -22.60
CA LYS A 73 -10.07 6.78 -23.37
C LYS A 73 -9.79 6.83 -24.87
N ARG A 74 -8.65 7.41 -25.28
CA ARG A 74 -8.27 7.57 -26.70
C ARG A 74 -7.60 6.34 -27.30
N THR A 75 -6.82 5.57 -26.55
CA THR A 75 -6.10 4.39 -27.06
C THR A 75 -6.82 3.08 -26.74
N LEU A 76 -7.18 2.84 -25.48
CA LEU A 76 -7.78 1.57 -25.05
C LEU A 76 -9.29 1.48 -25.22
N PHE A 77 -10.03 2.60 -25.25
CA PHE A 77 -11.50 2.57 -25.38
C PHE A 77 -12.02 2.93 -26.77
N LYS A 78 -11.16 3.37 -27.70
CA LYS A 78 -11.55 3.82 -29.05
C LYS A 78 -11.99 2.69 -30.00
N ASN A 79 -11.43 1.46 -29.84
CA ASN A 79 -11.66 0.33 -30.75
C ASN A 79 -12.04 -0.99 -30.04
N ARG A 80 -12.47 -0.95 -28.77
CA ARG A 80 -12.89 -2.19 -28.10
C ARG A 80 -14.25 -2.61 -28.64
N LYS A 81 -14.39 -3.88 -29.04
CA LYS A 81 -15.71 -4.50 -29.15
C LYS A 81 -16.39 -4.39 -27.78
N THR A 82 -17.44 -3.59 -27.70
CA THR A 82 -18.25 -3.31 -26.50
C THR A 82 -18.82 -4.58 -25.87
N PHE A 83 -18.92 -5.66 -26.64
CA PHE A 83 -19.53 -6.92 -26.24
C PHE A 83 -18.62 -8.15 -26.50
N SER A 84 -17.44 -8.22 -25.86
CA SER A 84 -16.71 -9.50 -25.75
C SER A 84 -17.09 -10.24 -24.45
N PRO A 85 -17.12 -11.58 -24.41
CA PRO A 85 -17.40 -12.34 -23.20
C PRO A 85 -16.44 -11.97 -22.04
N LYS A 86 -15.16 -11.72 -22.36
CA LYS A 86 -14.13 -11.32 -21.41
C LYS A 86 -14.41 -9.93 -20.82
N THR A 87 -14.73 -8.94 -21.67
CA THR A 87 -15.09 -7.58 -21.24
C THR A 87 -16.34 -7.60 -20.35
N ARG A 88 -17.35 -8.39 -20.73
CA ARG A 88 -18.62 -8.48 -19.99
C ARG A 88 -18.41 -9.04 -18.58
N ASN A 89 -17.50 -9.98 -18.40
CA ASN A 89 -17.21 -10.56 -17.09
C ASN A 89 -16.46 -9.57 -16.18
N ILE A 90 -15.48 -8.84 -16.72
CA ILE A 90 -14.76 -7.79 -15.97
C ILE A 90 -15.72 -6.70 -15.50
N VAL A 91 -16.58 -6.19 -16.39
CA VAL A 91 -17.60 -5.18 -16.05
C VAL A 91 -18.61 -5.72 -15.04
N ARG A 92 -19.02 -6.99 -15.16
CA ARG A 92 -19.92 -7.62 -14.18
C ARG A 92 -19.30 -7.70 -12.78
N VAL A 93 -18.00 -8.01 -12.68
CA VAL A 93 -17.28 -8.03 -11.40
C VAL A 93 -17.14 -6.60 -10.85
N TRP A 94 -16.81 -5.63 -11.69
CA TRP A 94 -16.76 -4.21 -11.31
C TRP A 94 -18.12 -3.71 -10.81
N ASN A 95 -19.22 -4.02 -11.49
CA ASN A 95 -20.56 -3.60 -11.05
C ASN A 95 -20.98 -4.25 -9.71
N LYS A 96 -20.42 -5.41 -9.34
CA LYS A 96 -20.74 -6.09 -8.08
C LYS A 96 -19.95 -5.56 -6.88
N ARG A 97 -18.64 -5.31 -7.03
CA ARG A 97 -17.76 -4.95 -5.90
C ARG A 97 -17.09 -3.57 -6.03
N GLY A 98 -17.06 -3.03 -7.25
CA GLY A 98 -16.61 -1.67 -7.58
C GLY A 98 -15.27 -1.27 -6.97
N LEU A 99 -15.14 0.02 -6.70
CA LEU A 99 -13.98 0.61 -6.05
C LEU A 99 -13.72 0.01 -4.65
N ILE A 100 -14.77 -0.33 -3.90
CA ILE A 100 -14.64 -0.84 -2.53
C ILE A 100 -13.87 -2.17 -2.52
N GLY A 101 -14.25 -3.10 -3.40
CA GLY A 101 -13.56 -4.38 -3.50
C GLY A 101 -12.11 -4.25 -3.96
N VAL A 102 -11.84 -3.35 -4.91
CA VAL A 102 -10.46 -3.09 -5.37
C VAL A 102 -9.63 -2.46 -4.26
N ALA A 103 -10.12 -1.40 -3.62
CA ALA A 103 -9.42 -0.72 -2.54
C ALA A 103 -9.16 -1.67 -1.37
N PHE A 104 -10.14 -2.47 -0.97
CA PHE A 104 -10.00 -3.45 0.09
C PHE A 104 -9.00 -4.57 -0.24
N LEU A 105 -9.00 -5.08 -1.48
CA LEU A 105 -8.04 -6.10 -1.88
C LEU A 105 -6.65 -5.53 -2.19
N THR A 106 -6.50 -4.21 -2.29
CA THR A 106 -5.23 -3.58 -2.66
C THR A 106 -4.12 -3.97 -1.69
N PRO A 107 -4.13 -3.61 -0.40
CA PRO A 107 -3.00 -3.89 0.52
C PRO A 107 -2.43 -5.32 0.52
N VAL A 108 -3.25 -6.33 0.19
CA VAL A 108 -2.88 -7.75 0.15
C VAL A 108 -2.57 -8.27 -1.26
N LEU A 109 -3.41 -7.97 -2.26
CA LEU A 109 -3.34 -8.55 -3.61
C LEU A 109 -2.78 -7.60 -4.66
N PHE A 110 -2.96 -6.29 -4.51
CA PHE A 110 -2.51 -5.30 -5.49
C PHE A 110 -1.60 -4.23 -4.84
N SER A 111 -0.50 -3.85 -5.47
CA SER A 111 0.22 -2.66 -4.95
C SER A 111 -0.72 -1.45 -4.88
N PRO A 112 -0.54 -0.51 -3.93
CA PRO A 112 -1.27 0.77 -3.93
C PRO A 112 -1.30 1.44 -5.31
N ILE A 113 -0.19 1.30 -6.05
CA ILE A 113 -0.05 1.72 -7.45
C ILE A 113 -1.08 1.00 -8.34
N GLY A 114 -1.12 -0.33 -8.32
CA GLY A 114 -2.04 -1.12 -9.14
C GLY A 114 -3.52 -0.84 -8.81
N GLY A 115 -3.86 -0.79 -7.52
CA GLY A 115 -5.23 -0.49 -7.08
C GLY A 115 -5.72 0.89 -7.54
N ALA A 116 -4.88 1.91 -7.41
CA ALA A 116 -5.20 3.27 -7.87
C ALA A 116 -5.33 3.36 -9.40
N LEU A 117 -4.43 2.72 -10.15
CA LEU A 117 -4.49 2.70 -11.62
C LEU A 117 -5.74 1.99 -12.14
N ILE A 118 -6.15 0.88 -11.51
CA ILE A 118 -7.41 0.21 -11.85
C ILE A 118 -8.58 1.19 -11.63
N ALA A 119 -8.65 1.82 -10.46
CA ALA A 119 -9.74 2.76 -10.14
C ALA A 119 -9.82 3.95 -11.12
N ILE A 120 -8.67 4.53 -11.49
CA ILE A 120 -8.58 5.60 -12.49
C ILE A 120 -9.02 5.08 -13.87
N SER A 121 -8.63 3.86 -14.24
CA SER A 121 -8.96 3.25 -15.54
C SER A 121 -10.46 3.01 -15.73
N PHE A 122 -11.20 2.80 -14.64
CA PHE A 122 -12.66 2.71 -14.64
C PHE A 122 -13.36 4.09 -14.55
N GLY A 123 -12.60 5.18 -14.49
CA GLY A 123 -13.13 6.55 -14.50
C GLY A 123 -13.75 7.00 -13.19
N GLU A 124 -13.36 6.38 -12.06
CA GLU A 124 -13.94 6.72 -10.76
C GLU A 124 -13.45 8.10 -10.28
N HIS A 125 -14.29 8.81 -9.51
CA HIS A 125 -13.95 10.13 -9.02
C HIS A 125 -12.77 10.10 -8.04
N LYS A 126 -11.76 10.96 -8.26
CA LYS A 126 -10.53 11.07 -7.44
C LYS A 126 -10.81 11.08 -5.94
N LYS A 127 -11.81 11.86 -5.50
CA LYS A 127 -12.21 11.95 -4.07
C LYS A 127 -12.66 10.60 -3.50
N LYS A 128 -13.44 9.82 -4.26
CA LYS A 128 -13.88 8.49 -3.84
C LYS A 128 -12.69 7.53 -3.78
N ILE A 129 -11.80 7.55 -4.79
CA ILE A 129 -10.58 6.72 -4.80
C ILE A 129 -9.76 6.97 -3.54
N ILE A 130 -9.47 8.24 -3.25
CA ILE A 130 -8.71 8.66 -2.06
C ILE A 130 -9.40 8.20 -0.78
N LEU A 131 -10.72 8.41 -0.64
CA LEU A 131 -11.47 8.04 0.57
C LEU A 131 -11.46 6.52 0.81
N TYR A 132 -11.78 5.72 -0.21
CA TYR A 132 -11.83 4.26 -0.04
C TYR A 132 -10.43 3.64 0.14
N MET A 133 -9.40 4.19 -0.51
CA MET A 133 -8.02 3.77 -0.28
C MET A 133 -7.54 4.12 1.13
N PHE A 134 -7.93 5.28 1.65
CA PHE A 134 -7.63 5.67 3.04
C PHE A 134 -8.29 4.73 4.04
N LEU A 135 -9.60 4.47 3.88
CA LEU A 135 -10.32 3.52 4.75
C LEU A 135 -9.71 2.11 4.69
N SER A 136 -9.30 1.68 3.50
CA SER A 136 -8.59 0.42 3.33
C SER A 136 -7.23 0.42 4.05
N ALA A 137 -6.44 1.48 3.92
CA ALA A 137 -5.15 1.61 4.60
C ALA A 137 -5.32 1.56 6.13
N CYS A 138 -6.31 2.28 6.67
CA CYS A 138 -6.62 2.29 8.09
C CYS A 138 -7.05 0.92 8.63
N PHE A 139 -7.74 0.11 7.81
CA PHE A 139 -8.11 -1.25 8.17
C PHE A 139 -6.92 -2.22 8.10
N TRP A 140 -6.16 -2.18 7.02
CA TRP A 140 -5.10 -3.16 6.76
C TRP A 140 -3.79 -2.88 7.50
N ALA A 141 -3.44 -1.62 7.77
CA ALA A 141 -2.19 -1.31 8.48
C ALA A 141 -2.12 -1.97 9.87
N PRO A 142 -3.11 -1.81 10.78
CA PRO A 142 -3.08 -2.49 12.08
C PRO A 142 -3.09 -4.01 11.92
N LEU A 143 -3.92 -4.53 11.02
CA LEU A 143 -4.05 -5.98 10.81
C LEU A 143 -2.72 -6.62 10.38
N THR A 144 -2.03 -6.01 9.42
CA THR A 144 -0.74 -6.52 8.92
C THR A 144 0.39 -6.36 9.92
N VAL A 145 0.40 -5.28 10.72
CA VAL A 145 1.38 -5.09 11.79
C VAL A 145 1.20 -6.13 12.90
N LEU A 146 -0.04 -6.37 13.33
CA LEU A 146 -0.35 -7.40 14.34
C LEU A 146 -0.03 -8.81 13.84
N PHE A 147 -0.37 -9.11 12.59
CA PHE A 147 0.01 -10.37 11.96
C PHE A 147 1.53 -10.55 11.94
N MET A 148 2.29 -9.49 11.63
CA MET A 148 3.75 -9.54 11.64
C MET A 148 4.30 -9.79 13.05
N ASP A 149 3.69 -9.22 14.09
CA ASP A 149 4.07 -9.51 15.48
C ASP A 149 3.88 -10.97 15.84
N GLN A 150 2.73 -11.55 15.50
CA GLN A 150 2.47 -12.97 15.71
C GLN A 150 3.45 -13.85 14.92
N LEU A 151 3.78 -13.45 13.69
CA LEU A 151 4.74 -14.17 12.86
C LEU A 151 6.15 -14.13 13.46
N ILE A 152 6.61 -12.97 13.95
CA ILE A 152 7.91 -12.84 14.60
C ILE A 152 7.97 -13.71 15.87
N GLN A 153 6.93 -13.67 16.71
CA GLN A 153 6.84 -14.49 17.92
C GLN A 153 6.81 -15.99 17.61
N PHE A 154 6.06 -16.39 16.59
CA PHE A 154 6.03 -17.75 16.11
C PHE A 154 7.42 -18.18 15.63
N VAL A 155 8.08 -17.40 14.77
CA VAL A 155 9.42 -17.70 14.28
C VAL A 155 10.45 -17.76 15.41
N SER A 156 10.43 -16.83 16.37
CA SER A 156 11.33 -16.86 17.51
C SER A 156 11.16 -18.14 18.36
N SER A 157 9.95 -18.68 18.46
CA SER A 157 9.71 -19.95 19.16
C SER A 157 10.41 -21.16 18.52
N PHE A 158 10.71 -21.12 17.22
CA PHE A 158 11.51 -22.14 16.53
C PHE A 158 13.02 -21.82 16.55
N ILE A 159 13.38 -20.53 16.52
CA ILE A 159 14.77 -20.06 16.49
C ILE A 159 15.42 -20.09 17.90
N ASP A 160 14.66 -20.31 18.96
CA ASP A 160 15.15 -20.67 20.31
C ASP A 160 15.88 -22.03 20.39
N PHE A 161 16.39 -22.52 19.25
CA PHE A 161 17.49 -23.48 19.13
C PHE A 161 18.84 -22.97 19.73
N LYS A 162 18.82 -21.93 20.58
CA LYS A 162 19.94 -21.54 21.46
C LYS A 162 20.35 -22.65 22.46
N GLN A 163 19.63 -23.77 22.50
CA GLN A 163 19.97 -24.96 23.28
C GLN A 163 20.70 -26.08 22.50
N LEU A 164 20.76 -26.03 21.15
CA LEU A 164 21.31 -27.13 20.35
C LEU A 164 22.74 -26.92 19.84
N PHE A 165 23.34 -25.78 20.19
CA PHE A 165 24.77 -25.50 20.04
C PHE A 165 25.30 -24.88 21.33
N LYS A 166 25.14 -25.60 22.44
CA LYS A 166 25.91 -25.36 23.66
C LYS A 166 27.32 -25.95 23.51
#